data_AF-A0A8T4G0S6-F1
#
_entry.id   AF-A0A8T4G0S6-F1
#
_cell.length_a   1.000
_cell.length_b   1.000
_cell.length_c   1.000
_cell.angle_alpha   90.00
_cell.angle_beta   90.00
_cell.angle_gamma   90.00
#
_symmetry.space_group_name_H-M   'P 1'
#
loop_
_entity.id
_entity.type
_entity.pdbx_description
1 polymer ?
#
loop_
_entity_poly.entity_id
_entity_poly.type
_entity_poly.pdbx_seq_one_letter_code
_entity_poly.pdbx_strand_id
1 'polypeptide(L)'
;MNESDILFIPHALERMNERGISKDLVIGALTNPDKVEEGHFGRKVAQKNIDGKLIRVIYEEHEDEIIVITAYITSKVDKYLR
;
A
#
# COMPACT_ATOMS: atom_id res chain seq x y z
N MET A 1 7.85 13.25 0.04
CA MET A 1 7.04 12.61 -1.02
C MET A 1 5.94 13.57 -1.38
N ASN A 2 5.91 14.03 -2.63
CA ASN A 2 4.76 14.76 -3.12
C ASN A 2 3.76 13.74 -3.65
N GLU A 3 2.46 14.04 -3.59
CA GLU A 3 1.42 13.15 -4.14
C GLU A 3 1.59 12.91 -5.65
N SER A 4 2.35 13.77 -6.32
CA SER A 4 2.67 13.73 -7.75
C SER A 4 3.61 12.58 -8.15
N ASP A 5 4.28 11.93 -7.18
CA ASP A 5 5.27 10.88 -7.42
C ASP A 5 4.68 9.46 -7.26
N ILE A 6 3.35 9.33 -7.12
CA ILE A 6 2.68 8.03 -6.89
C ILE A 6 1.85 7.64 -8.12
N LEU A 7 2.27 6.60 -8.81
CA LEU A 7 1.59 6.04 -9.97
C LEU A 7 0.78 4.81 -9.57
N PHE A 8 -0.51 4.79 -9.91
CA PHE A 8 -1.38 3.63 -9.70
C PHE A 8 -1.60 2.91 -11.03
N ILE A 9 -1.14 1.66 -11.14
CA ILE A 9 -1.40 0.88 -12.34
C ILE A 9 -2.90 0.53 -12.45
N PRO A 10 -3.43 0.25 -13.67
CA PRO A 10 -4.85 -0.06 -13.86
C PRO A 10 -5.35 -1.19 -12.94
N HIS A 11 -4.53 -2.23 -12.74
CA HIS A 11 -4.86 -3.33 -11.83
C HIS A 11 -5.04 -2.84 -10.38
N ALA A 12 -4.19 -1.94 -9.90
CA ALA A 12 -4.32 -1.39 -8.55
C ALA A 12 -5.62 -0.60 -8.40
N LEU A 13 -5.95 0.24 -9.38
CA LEU A 13 -7.17 1.06 -9.38
C LEU A 13 -8.43 0.20 -9.38
N GLU A 14 -8.48 -0.84 -10.21
CA GLU A 14 -9.59 -1.79 -10.25
C GLU A 14 -9.78 -2.45 -8.88
N ARG A 15 -8.70 -3.00 -8.30
CA ARG A 15 -8.73 -3.67 -7.00
C ARG A 15 -9.12 -2.75 -5.85
N MET A 16 -8.68 -1.50 -5.89
CA MET A 16 -9.05 -0.49 -4.92
C MET A 16 -10.54 -0.17 -5.01
N ASN A 17 -11.05 0.02 -6.22
CA ASN A 17 -12.46 0.30 -6.46
C ASN A 17 -13.37 -0.87 -6.03
N GLU A 18 -13.02 -2.11 -6.38
CA GLU A 18 -13.74 -3.33 -5.96
C GLU A 18 -13.87 -3.48 -4.44
N ARG A 19 -12.91 -2.92 -3.69
CA ARG A 19 -12.78 -3.09 -2.23
C ARG A 19 -13.11 -1.82 -1.43
N GLY A 20 -13.52 -0.74 -2.09
CA GLY A 20 -13.79 0.54 -1.44
C GLY A 20 -12.56 1.17 -0.78
N ILE A 21 -11.37 0.98 -1.35
CA ILE A 21 -10.11 1.54 -0.85
C ILE A 21 -9.87 2.88 -1.55
N SER A 22 -9.85 3.97 -0.78
CA SER A 22 -9.55 5.30 -1.32
C SER A 22 -8.05 5.48 -1.60
N LYS A 23 -7.71 6.42 -2.50
CA LYS A 23 -6.32 6.82 -2.73
C LYS A 23 -5.67 7.38 -1.48
N ASP A 24 -6.37 8.23 -0.72
CA ASP A 24 -5.89 8.77 0.56
C ASP A 24 -5.45 7.68 1.54
N LEU A 25 -6.18 6.56 1.60
CA LEU A 25 -5.83 5.45 2.48
C LEU A 25 -4.51 4.79 2.05
N VAL A 26 -4.30 4.64 0.74
CA VAL A 26 -3.07 4.10 0.16
C VAL A 26 -1.90 5.08 0.35
N ILE A 27 -2.10 6.36 0.03
CA ILE A 27 -1.10 7.41 0.21
C ILE A 27 -0.72 7.52 1.68
N GLY A 28 -1.69 7.48 2.59
CA GLY A 28 -1.46 7.48 4.03
C GLY A 28 -0.67 6.27 4.53
N ALA A 29 -0.82 5.11 3.90
CA ALA A 29 -0.03 3.92 4.18
C ALA A 29 1.39 4.00 3.61
N LEU A 30 1.59 4.63 2.45
CA LEU A 30 2.91 4.83 1.85
C LEU A 30 3.73 5.92 2.56
N THR A 31 3.08 7.01 2.97
CA THR A 31 3.75 8.17 3.59
C THR A 31 4.06 7.99 5.07
N ASN A 32 3.20 7.29 5.80
CA ASN A 32 3.40 6.99 7.22
C ASN A 32 2.95 5.55 7.52
N PRO A 33 3.73 4.54 7.07
CA PRO A 33 3.47 3.14 7.36
C PRO A 33 3.81 2.80 8.81
N ASP A 34 3.06 1.88 9.40
CA ASP A 34 3.44 1.26 10.68
C ASP A 34 4.59 0.26 10.49
N LYS A 35 4.64 -0.40 9.32
CA LYS A 35 5.70 -1.35 8.96
C LYS A 35 5.88 -1.37 7.44
N VAL A 36 7.13 -1.46 7.00
CA VAL A 36 7.49 -1.75 5.61
C VAL A 36 8.20 -3.09 5.58
N GLU A 37 7.74 -3.99 4.72
CA GLU A 37 8.40 -5.28 4.47
C GLU A 37 9.01 -5.28 3.07
N GLU A 38 10.22 -5.82 2.94
CA GLU A 38 10.79 -6.15 1.64
C GLU A 38 10.14 -7.43 1.12
N GLY A 39 9.45 -7.32 0.00
CA GLY A 39 8.89 -8.44 -0.74
C GLY A 39 9.90 -9.04 -1.72
N HIS A 40 9.42 -10.01 -2.51
CA HIS A 40 10.22 -10.61 -3.57
C HIS A 40 10.30 -9.72 -4.81
N PHE A 41 11.42 -9.83 -5.54
CA PHE A 41 11.66 -9.12 -6.82
C PHE A 41 11.66 -7.59 -6.70
N GLY A 42 12.18 -7.03 -5.60
CA GLY A 42 12.31 -5.58 -5.43
C GLY A 42 11.03 -4.86 -5.03
N ARG A 43 9.93 -5.59 -4.79
CA ARG A 43 8.67 -5.03 -4.30
C ARG A 43 8.76 -4.75 -2.82
N LYS A 44 8.16 -3.67 -2.38
CA LYS A 44 7.97 -3.33 -0.96
C LYS A 44 6.50 -3.44 -0.60
N VAL A 45 6.24 -3.69 0.68
CA VAL A 45 4.89 -3.77 1.24
C VAL A 45 4.78 -2.79 2.38
N ALA A 46 4.14 -1.66 2.14
CA ALA A 46 3.78 -0.70 3.17
C ALA A 46 2.50 -1.16 3.87
N GLN A 47 2.51 -1.15 5.19
CA GLN A 47 1.45 -1.69 6.02
C GLN A 47 1.03 -0.65 7.04
N LYS A 48 -0.28 -0.44 7.17
CA LYS A 48 -0.83 0.50 8.13
C LYS A 48 -2.09 -0.05 8.77
N ASN A 49 -2.19 0.08 10.09
CA ASN A 49 -3.36 -0.25 10.86
C ASN A 49 -4.40 0.86 10.71
N ILE A 50 -5.62 0.45 10.39
CA ILE A 50 -6.78 1.30 10.15
C ILE A 50 -7.96 0.67 10.90
N ASP A 51 -8.27 1.23 12.07
CA ASP A 51 -9.39 0.80 12.92
C ASP A 51 -9.44 -0.73 13.17
N GLY A 52 -8.28 -1.31 13.51
CA GLY A 52 -8.17 -2.76 13.81
C GLY A 52 -8.15 -3.66 12.58
N LYS A 53 -8.04 -3.08 11.38
CA LYS A 53 -7.69 -3.78 10.14
C LYS A 53 -6.33 -3.32 9.65
N LEU A 54 -5.72 -4.08 8.75
CA LEU A 54 -4.43 -3.74 8.15
C LEU A 54 -4.63 -3.48 6.66
N ILE A 55 -4.34 -2.25 6.21
CA ILE A 55 -4.12 -2.00 4.78
C ILE A 55 -2.70 -2.42 4.43
N ARG A 56 -2.57 -3.20 3.35
CA ARG A 56 -1.30 -3.58 2.75
C ARG A 56 -1.23 -3.01 1.34
N VAL A 57 -0.22 -2.20 1.08
CA VAL A 57 0.06 -1.58 -0.20
C VAL A 57 1.34 -2.21 -0.75
N ILE A 58 1.23 -2.90 -1.87
CA ILE A 58 2.37 -3.48 -2.57
C ILE A 58 2.78 -2.52 -3.66
N TYR A 59 4.03 -2.09 -3.61
CA TYR A 59 4.57 -1.08 -4.49
C TYR A 59 6.01 -1.40 -4.91
N GLU A 60 6.42 -0.81 -6.02
CA GLU A 60 7.80 -0.74 -6.45
C GLU A 60 8.28 0.70 -6.21
N GLU A 61 9.47 0.83 -5.60
CA GLU A 61 10.08 2.12 -5.31
C GLU A 61 11.21 2.34 -6.31
N HIS A 62 11.09 3.41 -7.08
CA HIS A 62 12.11 3.90 -8.00
C HIS A 62 12.70 5.20 -7.46
N GLU A 63 13.79 5.70 -8.07
CA GLU A 63 14.49 6.89 -7.58
C GLU A 63 13.58 8.12 -7.47
N ASP A 64 12.64 8.29 -8.41
CA ASP A 64 11.76 9.45 -8.50
C ASP A 64 10.26 9.13 -8.31
N GLU A 65 9.87 7.85 -8.29
CA GLU A 65 8.45 7.48 -8.27
C GLU A 65 8.14 6.20 -7.48
N ILE A 66 6.91 6.11 -6.99
CA ILE A 66 6.33 4.92 -6.37
C ILE A 66 5.25 4.37 -7.30
N ILE A 67 5.44 3.13 -7.74
CA ILE A 67 4.46 2.43 -8.57
C ILE A 67 3.65 1.49 -7.68
N VAL A 68 2.38 1.83 -7.44
CA VAL A 68 1.43 1.00 -6.70
C VAL A 68 0.94 -0.12 -7.60
N ILE A 69 1.28 -1.36 -7.21
CA ILE A 69 0.93 -2.58 -7.95
C ILE A 69 -0.44 -3.10 -7.51
N THR A 70 -0.70 -3.13 -6.20
CA THR A 70 -2.01 -3.49 -5.65
C THR A 70 -2.15 -3.04 -4.20
N ALA A 71 -3.40 -2.90 -3.74
CA ALA A 71 -3.73 -2.62 -2.35
C ALA A 71 -4.92 -3.49 -1.89
N TYR A 72 -4.88 -3.92 -0.63
CA TYR A 72 -5.98 -4.62 0.01
C TYR A 72 -5.99 -4.45 1.52
N ILE A 73 -7.15 -4.68 2.13
CA ILE A 73 -7.34 -4.65 3.58
C ILE A 73 -7.49 -6.08 4.10
N THR A 74 -6.90 -6.37 5.26
CA THR A 74 -7.05 -7.66 5.94
C THR A 74 -7.28 -7.47 7.43
N SER A 75 -8.12 -8.30 8.04
CA SER A 75 -8.30 -8.33 9.51
C SER A 75 -7.19 -9.08 10.24
N LYS A 76 -6.23 -9.68 9.52
CA LYS A 76 -5.14 -10.47 10.09
C LYS A 76 -3.98 -9.59 10.57
N VAL A 77 -4.26 -8.59 11.41
CA VAL A 77 -3.28 -7.61 11.89
C VAL A 77 -2.11 -8.28 12.62
N ASP A 78 -2.42 -9.15 13.59
CA ASP A 78 -1.43 -9.84 14.45
C ASP A 78 -0.46 -10.74 13.66
N LYS A 79 -0.89 -11.23 12.49
CA LYS A 79 -0.05 -12.06 11.61
C LYS A 79 1.10 -11.26 10.96
N TYR A 80 0.90 -9.98 10.71
CA TYR A 80 1.83 -9.17 9.90
C TYR A 80 2.55 -8.07 10.71
N LEU A 81 1.94 -7.57 11.79
CA LEU A 81 2.52 -6.55 12.65
C LEU A 81 3.20 -7.09 13.93
N ARG A 82 3.20 -8.40 14.16
CA ARG A 82 4.06 -9.01 15.19
C ARG A 82 5.54 -8.90 14.84
#